data_AF-H2CEB0-F1
#
_entry.id   AF-H2CEB0-F1
#
_cell.length_a   1.000
_cell.length_b   1.000
_cell.length_c   1.000
_cell.angle_alpha   90.00
_cell.angle_beta   90.00
_cell.angle_gamma   90.00
#
_symmetry.space_group_name_H-M   'P 1'
#
loop_
_entity.id
_entity.type
_entity.pdbx_description
1 polymer ?
#
loop_
_entity_poly.entity_id
_entity_poly.type
_entity_poly.pdbx_seq_one_letter_code
_entity_poly.pdbx_strand_id
1 'polypeptide(L)'
;MHEFTDNEIVPISAISHHLYCPRQNALIHTEGVFLDNDLTVSGNIGHTFVDEEKGYDDHGIRKETSLRVYSDRYGLSGIADIVEFPTKGPPFPIDYKNGRIASWKNQEAQLCAVAICLEERLGVEVPAGAIYHVQSKKRHTVRFDEELRVITLTAVEEIRSALTSNTVPEARPGKICRRCSLQSLCLPTLGGHSRDDIFLPAASEEATTESVQKRAKKSTKKRK
;
A
#
# COMPACT_ATOMS: atom_id res chain seq x y z
N MET A 1 -5.37 5.80 -29.69
CA MET A 1 -5.00 5.79 -28.25
C MET A 1 -6.29 5.92 -27.48
N HIS A 2 -6.47 5.12 -26.43
CA HIS A 2 -7.61 5.28 -25.53
C HIS A 2 -7.27 6.44 -24.59
N GLU A 3 -8.17 7.41 -24.49
CA GLU A 3 -8.00 8.56 -23.61
C GLU A 3 -8.68 8.21 -22.28
N PHE A 4 -7.89 8.08 -21.21
CA PHE A 4 -8.41 7.79 -19.88
C PHE A 4 -8.93 9.07 -19.24
N THR A 5 -10.13 9.02 -18.67
CA THR A 5 -10.65 10.12 -17.83
C THR A 5 -9.95 10.12 -16.47
N ASP A 6 -10.05 11.22 -15.72
CA ASP A 6 -9.40 11.37 -14.40
C ASP A 6 -9.76 10.23 -13.42
N ASN A 7 -10.99 9.71 -13.48
CA ASN A 7 -11.46 8.61 -12.63
C ASN A 7 -11.04 7.21 -13.12
N GLU A 8 -10.40 7.12 -14.28
CA GLU A 8 -9.87 5.89 -14.86
C GLU A 8 -8.34 5.78 -14.75
N ILE A 9 -7.68 6.89 -14.39
CA ILE A 9 -6.25 6.90 -14.11
C ILE A 9 -6.00 6.15 -12.81
N VAL A 10 -5.13 5.14 -12.87
CA VAL A 10 -4.75 4.31 -11.73
C VAL A 10 -3.49 4.88 -11.08
N PRO A 11 -3.54 5.29 -9.80
CA PRO A 11 -2.35 5.66 -9.04
C PRO A 11 -1.42 4.45 -8.88
N ILE A 12 -0.12 4.61 -9.14
CA ILE A 12 0.84 3.50 -9.00
C ILE A 12 0.84 2.92 -7.57
N SER A 13 0.66 3.76 -6.54
CA SER A 13 0.56 3.31 -5.15
C SER A 13 -0.65 2.41 -4.88
N ALA A 14 -1.73 2.52 -5.67
CA ALA A 14 -2.92 1.68 -5.56
C ALA A 14 -2.62 0.21 -5.81
N ILE A 15 -1.65 -0.10 -6.68
CA ILE A 15 -1.25 -1.48 -7.01
C ILE A 15 -0.79 -2.23 -5.76
N SER A 16 0.05 -1.59 -4.94
CA SER A 16 0.54 -2.18 -3.69
C SER A 16 -0.59 -2.37 -2.67
N HIS A 17 -1.51 -1.41 -2.57
CA HIS A 17 -2.68 -1.49 -1.68
C HIS A 17 -3.64 -2.59 -2.11
N HIS A 18 -3.92 -2.71 -3.40
CA HIS A 18 -4.86 -3.68 -3.96
C HIS A 18 -4.37 -5.11 -3.78
N LEU A 19 -3.11 -5.36 -4.14
CA LEU A 19 -2.48 -6.67 -3.97
C LEU A 19 -2.29 -7.05 -2.49
N TYR A 20 -2.26 -6.06 -1.59
CA TYR A 20 -2.31 -6.31 -0.14
C TYR A 20 -3.73 -6.65 0.32
N CYS A 21 -4.71 -5.81 -0.02
CA CYS A 21 -6.13 -5.99 0.29
C CYS A 21 -7.01 -5.09 -0.61
N PRO A 22 -7.92 -5.65 -1.43
CA PRO A 22 -8.82 -4.85 -2.28
C PRO A 22 -9.68 -3.85 -1.50
N ARG A 23 -10.10 -4.20 -0.27
CA ARG A 23 -10.82 -3.27 0.61
C ARG A 23 -9.93 -2.14 1.10
N GLN A 24 -8.64 -2.39 1.39
CA GLN A 24 -7.71 -1.32 1.75
C GLN A 24 -7.55 -0.36 0.57
N ASN A 25 -7.41 -0.88 -0.66
CA ASN A 25 -7.35 -0.06 -1.86
C ASN A 25 -8.58 0.83 -2.01
N ALA A 26 -9.79 0.26 -1.93
CA ALA A 26 -11.03 1.03 -2.06
C ALA A 26 -11.18 2.08 -0.95
N LEU A 27 -10.86 1.75 0.31
CA LEU A 27 -10.89 2.75 1.39
C LEU A 27 -9.95 3.92 1.12
N ILE A 28 -8.74 3.68 0.61
CA ILE A 28 -7.75 4.73 0.36
C ILE A 28 -8.12 5.56 -0.88
N HIS A 29 -8.38 4.89 -2.01
CA HIS A 29 -8.43 5.53 -3.31
C HIS A 29 -9.85 5.83 -3.81
N THR A 30 -10.87 5.13 -3.29
CA THR A 30 -12.29 5.41 -3.60
C THR A 30 -12.90 6.33 -2.55
N GLU A 31 -12.74 5.98 -1.27
CA GLU A 31 -13.37 6.72 -0.15
C GLU A 31 -12.49 7.85 0.42
N GLY A 32 -11.25 8.00 -0.05
CA GLY A 32 -10.32 9.03 0.44
C GLY A 32 -9.93 8.86 1.92
N VAL A 33 -10.00 7.64 2.46
CA VAL A 33 -9.65 7.34 3.84
C VAL A 33 -8.13 7.28 3.98
N PHE A 34 -7.55 8.39 4.41
CA PHE A 34 -6.16 8.46 4.85
C PHE A 34 -6.11 8.63 6.37
N LEU A 35 -5.46 7.69 7.05
CA LEU A 35 -5.00 7.91 8.41
C LEU A 35 -3.68 8.67 8.29
N ASP A 36 -3.64 9.91 8.77
CA ASP A 36 -2.38 10.56 9.12
C ASP A 36 -1.74 9.71 10.23
N ASN A 37 -0.94 8.74 9.84
CA ASN A 37 -0.13 7.96 10.75
C ASN A 37 1.31 8.47 10.67
N ASP A 38 2.10 8.20 11.71
CA ASP A 38 3.53 8.54 11.79
C ASP A 38 4.38 7.98 10.61
N LEU A 39 3.76 7.22 9.70
CA LEU A 39 4.28 6.76 8.41
C LEU A 39 4.23 7.82 7.31
N THR A 40 3.38 8.85 7.39
CA THR A 40 3.48 10.04 6.55
C THR A 40 4.68 10.89 6.98
N VAL A 41 5.00 10.92 8.28
CA VAL A 41 6.22 11.56 8.80
C VAL A 41 7.47 10.73 8.56
N SER A 42 7.43 9.39 8.72
CA SER A 42 8.58 8.52 8.39
C SER A 42 8.77 8.32 6.89
N GLY A 43 7.68 8.23 6.13
CA GLY A 43 7.63 8.35 4.67
C GLY A 43 8.28 9.65 4.25
N ASN A 44 7.83 10.77 4.82
CA ASN A 44 8.49 12.06 4.63
C ASN A 44 9.95 12.04 5.09
N ILE A 45 10.41 11.40 6.16
CA ILE A 45 11.84 11.46 6.54
C ILE A 45 12.73 10.73 5.53
N GLY A 46 12.28 9.61 4.94
CA GLY A 46 12.99 8.97 3.82
C GLY A 46 12.87 9.78 2.52
N HIS A 47 11.68 10.33 2.24
CA HIS A 47 11.46 11.19 1.10
C HIS A 47 12.15 12.55 1.25
N THR A 48 12.38 13.09 2.45
CA THR A 48 13.05 14.39 2.68
C THR A 48 14.51 14.29 2.26
N PHE A 49 15.17 13.16 2.55
CA PHE A 49 16.51 12.86 2.03
C PHE A 49 16.55 12.72 0.49
N VAL A 50 15.44 12.34 -0.13
CA VAL A 50 15.31 12.15 -1.58
C VAL A 50 14.85 13.45 -2.27
N ASP A 51 14.01 14.25 -1.61
CA ASP A 51 13.37 15.48 -2.07
C ASP A 51 14.30 16.69 -1.94
N GLU A 52 15.21 16.70 -0.96
CA GLU A 52 16.13 17.82 -0.72
C GLU A 52 17.19 17.97 -1.82
N GLU A 53 17.46 16.95 -2.64
CA GLU A 53 18.47 17.01 -3.70
C GLU A 53 17.88 16.60 -5.06
N LYS A 54 17.45 17.62 -5.84
CA LYS A 54 16.98 17.46 -7.23
C LYS A 54 18.12 17.05 -8.15
N GLY A 55 18.44 15.76 -8.11
CA GLY A 55 19.39 15.08 -8.97
C GLY A 55 20.85 15.49 -8.76
N TYR A 56 21.70 14.49 -8.64
CA TYR A 56 23.14 14.65 -8.57
C TYR A 56 23.81 13.55 -9.39
N ASP A 57 25.01 13.85 -9.90
CA ASP A 57 25.87 12.87 -10.54
C ASP A 57 26.68 12.14 -9.46
N ASP A 58 26.41 10.85 -9.29
CA ASP A 58 27.16 9.97 -8.39
C ASP A 58 28.00 9.00 -9.20
N HIS A 59 29.32 9.16 -9.19
CA HIS A 59 30.23 8.29 -9.95
C HIS A 59 29.86 8.12 -11.45
N GLY A 60 29.25 9.14 -12.07
CA GLY A 60 28.82 9.10 -13.48
C GLY A 60 27.43 8.47 -13.73
N ILE A 61 26.64 8.29 -12.66
CA ILE A 61 25.23 7.90 -12.71
C ILE A 61 24.40 9.11 -12.32
N ARG A 62 23.58 9.59 -13.26
CA ARG A 62 22.62 10.65 -13.00
C ARG A 62 21.46 10.06 -12.23
N LYS A 63 21.11 10.61 -11.06
CA LYS A 63 19.93 10.19 -10.31
C LYS A 63 18.85 11.25 -10.42
N GLU A 64 17.60 10.84 -10.62
CA GLU A 64 16.44 11.72 -10.49
C GLU A 64 15.60 11.25 -9.32
N THR A 65 15.20 12.18 -8.47
CA THR A 65 14.41 11.93 -7.28
C THR A 65 13.01 12.48 -7.43
N SER A 66 12.02 11.80 -6.83
CA SER A 66 10.61 12.18 -6.88
C SER A 66 10.11 12.45 -8.31
N LEU A 67 10.54 11.59 -9.24
CA LEU A 67 10.25 11.70 -10.66
C LEU A 67 8.78 11.34 -10.92
N ARG A 68 8.03 12.27 -11.50
CA ARG A 68 6.67 11.98 -11.97
C ARG A 68 6.72 11.04 -13.16
N VAL A 69 6.04 9.91 -13.05
CA VAL A 69 5.97 8.88 -14.08
C VAL A 69 4.51 8.62 -14.44
N TYR A 70 4.26 8.37 -15.72
CA TYR A 70 2.92 8.16 -16.23
C TYR A 70 2.94 7.31 -17.51
N SER A 71 1.88 6.54 -17.75
CA SER A 71 1.68 5.71 -18.94
C SER A 71 0.32 6.07 -19.55
N ASP A 72 0.32 6.53 -20.80
CA ASP A 72 -0.92 6.82 -21.54
C ASP A 72 -1.52 5.51 -22.06
N ARG A 73 -0.69 4.50 -22.34
CA ARG A 73 -1.18 3.19 -22.79
C ARG A 73 -1.99 2.47 -21.71
N TYR A 74 -1.53 2.53 -20.45
CA TYR A 74 -2.12 1.79 -19.34
C TYR A 74 -2.85 2.69 -18.34
N GLY A 75 -2.92 4.00 -18.57
CA GLY A 75 -3.61 4.93 -17.67
C GLY A 75 -3.01 4.92 -16.27
N LEU A 76 -1.68 4.97 -16.15
CA LEU A 76 -0.98 4.99 -14.87
C LEU A 76 -0.42 6.37 -14.57
N SER A 77 -0.42 6.74 -13.29
CA SER A 77 0.25 7.94 -12.82
C SER A 77 0.81 7.75 -11.42
N GLY A 78 1.97 8.35 -11.14
CA GLY A 78 2.57 8.32 -9.82
C GLY A 78 3.91 9.02 -9.74
N ILE A 79 4.58 8.80 -8.62
CA ILE A 79 5.91 9.33 -8.32
C ILE A 79 6.84 8.14 -8.08
N ALA A 80 8.00 8.15 -8.73
CA ALA A 80 9.09 7.24 -8.47
C ALA A 80 10.09 7.90 -7.52
N ASP A 81 10.48 7.20 -6.45
CA ASP A 81 11.33 7.78 -5.41
C ASP A 81 12.70 8.15 -5.97
N ILE A 82 13.42 7.19 -6.55
CA ILE A 82 14.68 7.43 -7.25
C ILE A 82 14.68 6.65 -8.56
N VAL A 83 15.14 7.28 -9.63
CA VAL A 83 15.50 6.61 -10.88
C VAL A 83 16.96 6.90 -11.18
N GLU A 84 17.77 5.86 -11.26
CA GLU A 84 19.15 5.97 -11.70
C GLU A 84 19.20 5.88 -13.23
N PHE A 85 19.93 6.80 -13.86
CA PHE A 85 20.19 6.85 -15.29
C PHE A 85 21.70 6.67 -15.54
N PRO A 86 22.16 5.43 -15.68
CA PRO A 86 23.55 5.16 -16.02
C PRO A 86 23.91 5.74 -17.39
N THR A 87 25.15 6.23 -17.54
CA THR A 87 25.66 6.69 -18.85
C THR A 87 25.59 5.58 -19.92
N LYS A 88 25.74 4.32 -19.49
CA LYS A 88 25.59 3.13 -20.33
C LYS A 88 24.67 2.14 -19.62
N GLY A 89 23.47 1.94 -20.17
CA GLY A 89 22.50 0.98 -19.66
C GLY A 89 21.10 1.56 -19.56
N PRO A 90 20.12 0.73 -19.23
CA PRO A 90 18.75 1.17 -19.04
C PRO A 90 18.59 1.95 -17.72
N PRO A 91 17.52 2.76 -17.59
CA PRO A 91 17.10 3.31 -16.31
C PRO A 91 16.92 2.22 -15.25
N PHE A 92 17.19 2.55 -13.99
CA PHE A 92 17.06 1.63 -12.86
C PHE A 92 16.25 2.28 -11.73
N PRO A 93 14.95 1.96 -11.61
CA PRO A 93 14.11 2.54 -10.57
C PRO A 93 14.36 1.91 -9.20
N ILE A 94 14.34 2.74 -8.15
CA ILE A 94 14.54 2.34 -6.76
C ILE A 94 13.40 2.90 -5.90
N ASP A 95 12.70 2.02 -5.18
CA ASP A 95 11.61 2.36 -4.26
C ASP A 95 12.08 2.25 -2.81
N TYR A 96 11.92 3.33 -2.03
CA TYR A 96 12.37 3.44 -0.66
C TYR A 96 11.21 3.18 0.30
N LYS A 97 11.34 2.11 1.09
CA LYS A 97 10.32 1.71 2.06
C LYS A 97 10.77 1.99 3.49
N ASN A 98 9.97 2.82 4.16
CA ASN A 98 10.07 3.05 5.60
C ASN A 98 9.14 2.07 6.34
N GLY A 99 9.73 1.10 7.02
CA GLY A 99 8.99 0.12 7.81
C GLY A 99 9.45 -1.32 7.61
N ARG A 100 8.80 -2.23 8.36
CA ARG A 100 9.04 -3.68 8.26
C ARG A 100 8.48 -4.21 6.93
N ILE A 101 9.20 -5.17 6.36
CA ILE A 101 8.78 -5.89 5.14
C ILE A 101 7.45 -6.60 5.41
N ALA A 102 6.40 -6.23 4.66
CA ALA A 102 5.08 -6.82 4.79
C ALA A 102 4.89 -8.01 3.84
N SER A 103 5.12 -7.77 2.54
CA SER A 103 5.13 -8.74 1.45
C SER A 103 5.97 -8.16 0.31
N TRP A 104 6.65 -9.01 -0.45
CA TRP A 104 7.47 -8.57 -1.59
C TRP A 104 6.62 -8.37 -2.85
N LYS A 105 5.68 -9.29 -3.15
CA LYS A 105 4.98 -9.32 -4.44
C LYS A 105 4.18 -8.03 -4.75
N ASN A 106 3.55 -7.42 -3.74
CA ASN A 106 2.80 -6.18 -3.93
C ASN A 106 3.71 -4.97 -4.16
N GLN A 107 4.87 -4.91 -3.49
CA GLN A 107 5.87 -3.86 -3.70
C GLN A 107 6.59 -4.04 -5.04
N GLU A 108 6.90 -5.28 -5.42
CA GLU A 108 7.47 -5.63 -6.71
C GLU A 108 6.57 -5.19 -7.86
N ALA A 109 5.26 -5.43 -7.77
CA ALA A 109 4.30 -5.02 -8.78
C ALA A 109 4.16 -3.48 -8.87
N GLN A 110 4.18 -2.78 -7.72
CA GLN A 110 4.21 -1.31 -7.70
C GLN A 110 5.45 -0.78 -8.43
N LEU A 111 6.63 -1.33 -8.15
CA LEU A 111 7.86 -0.93 -8.81
C LEU A 111 7.88 -1.31 -10.29
N CYS A 112 7.28 -2.45 -10.66
CA CYS A 112 7.11 -2.86 -12.05
C CYS A 112 6.25 -1.86 -12.84
N ALA A 113 5.21 -1.28 -12.24
CA ALA A 113 4.40 -0.24 -12.88
C ALA A 113 5.22 1.03 -13.18
N VAL A 114 6.16 1.40 -12.30
CA VAL A 114 7.11 2.49 -12.57
C VAL A 114 7.98 2.14 -13.77
N ALA A 115 8.52 0.92 -13.83
CA ALA A 115 9.30 0.46 -14.97
C ALA A 115 8.52 0.55 -16.28
N ILE A 116 7.27 0.06 -16.31
CA ILE A 116 6.38 0.16 -17.48
C ILE A 116 6.20 1.63 -17.93
N CYS A 117 6.02 2.55 -16.99
CA CYS A 117 5.90 3.98 -17.32
C CYS A 117 7.21 4.54 -17.93
N LEU A 118 8.36 4.16 -17.38
CA LEU A 118 9.66 4.57 -17.90
C LEU A 118 9.91 4.01 -19.31
N GLU A 119 9.59 2.73 -19.54
CA GLU A 119 9.72 2.08 -20.84
C GLU A 119 8.90 2.77 -21.91
N GLU A 120 7.65 3.10 -21.62
CA GLU A 120 6.77 3.82 -22.55
C GLU A 120 7.29 5.21 -22.90
N ARG A 121 7.78 5.97 -21.90
CA ARG A 121 8.22 7.35 -22.09
C ARG A 121 9.56 7.47 -22.78
N LEU A 122 10.46 6.54 -22.51
CA LEU A 122 11.84 6.59 -22.99
C LEU A 122 12.07 5.71 -24.21
N GLY A 123 11.14 4.79 -24.54
CA GLY A 123 11.29 3.85 -25.64
C GLY A 123 12.43 2.85 -25.43
N VAL A 124 12.73 2.51 -24.17
CA VAL A 124 13.79 1.57 -23.77
C VAL A 124 13.19 0.42 -22.97
N GLU A 125 13.94 -0.67 -22.81
CA GLU A 125 13.59 -1.75 -21.88
C GLU A 125 14.15 -1.43 -20.48
N VAL A 126 13.36 -1.68 -19.44
CA VAL A 126 13.76 -1.60 -18.04
C VAL A 126 13.63 -3.01 -17.46
N PRO A 127 14.72 -3.79 -17.36
CA PRO A 127 14.64 -5.21 -17.00
C PRO A 127 14.60 -5.46 -15.48
N ALA A 128 15.02 -4.49 -14.67
CA ALA A 128 15.12 -4.64 -13.22
C ALA A 128 15.12 -3.30 -12.48
N GLY A 129 14.83 -3.37 -11.18
CA GLY A 129 14.92 -2.26 -10.23
C GLY A 129 15.27 -2.78 -8.84
N ALA A 130 15.16 -1.93 -7.82
CA ALA A 130 15.38 -2.35 -6.44
C ALA A 130 14.38 -1.74 -5.46
N ILE A 131 14.09 -2.47 -4.38
CA ILE A 131 13.38 -1.96 -3.21
C ILE A 131 14.39 -1.85 -2.07
N TYR A 132 14.48 -0.68 -1.44
CA TYR A 132 15.37 -0.43 -0.32
C TYR A 132 14.58 -0.18 0.97
N HIS A 133 14.75 -1.07 1.96
CA HIS A 133 14.15 -0.90 3.28
C HIS A 133 15.12 -0.22 4.23
N VAL A 134 14.86 1.04 4.57
CA VAL A 134 15.76 1.90 5.38
C VAL A 134 16.00 1.30 6.77
N GLN A 135 14.95 0.89 7.48
CA GLN A 135 15.07 0.35 8.84
C GLN A 135 15.91 -0.93 8.92
N SER A 136 15.79 -1.82 7.94
CA SER A 136 16.55 -3.07 7.90
C SER A 136 17.84 -2.99 7.08
N LYS A 137 18.09 -1.85 6.41
CA LYS A 137 19.17 -1.65 5.43
C LYS A 137 19.25 -2.77 4.37
N LYS A 138 18.09 -3.32 3.98
CA LYS A 138 18.00 -4.43 3.03
C LYS A 138 17.66 -3.89 1.65
N ARG A 139 18.46 -4.27 0.66
CA ARG A 139 18.19 -4.03 -0.76
C ARG A 139 17.68 -5.33 -1.38
N HIS A 140 16.51 -5.27 -2.00
CA HIS A 140 15.89 -6.37 -2.72
C HIS A 140 15.87 -6.03 -4.20
N THR A 141 16.59 -6.78 -5.02
CA THR A 141 16.59 -6.58 -6.48
C THR A 141 15.36 -7.27 -7.08
N VAL A 142 14.62 -6.53 -7.90
CA VAL A 142 13.40 -7.00 -8.56
C VAL A 142 13.68 -7.13 -10.04
N ARG A 143 13.40 -8.30 -10.63
CA ARG A 143 13.41 -8.50 -12.08
C ARG A 143 11.98 -8.31 -12.59
N PHE A 144 11.82 -7.55 -13.67
CA PHE A 144 10.50 -7.29 -14.27
C PHE A 144 10.21 -8.31 -15.37
N ASP A 145 10.07 -9.57 -14.96
CA ASP A 145 9.70 -10.66 -15.86
C ASP A 145 8.23 -10.60 -16.29
N GLU A 146 7.87 -11.46 -17.24
CA GLU A 146 6.53 -11.50 -17.81
C GLU A 146 5.46 -11.83 -16.75
N GLU A 147 5.77 -12.69 -15.78
CA GLU A 147 4.83 -13.04 -14.71
C GLU A 147 4.49 -11.81 -13.86
N LEU A 148 5.50 -11.05 -13.44
CA LEU A 148 5.30 -9.84 -12.66
C LEU A 148 4.55 -8.76 -13.46
N ARG A 149 4.83 -8.63 -14.76
CA ARG A 149 4.12 -7.71 -15.66
C ARG A 149 2.63 -8.07 -15.77
N VAL A 150 2.32 -9.34 -15.97
CA VAL A 150 0.93 -9.83 -16.02
C VAL A 150 0.20 -9.53 -14.71
N ILE A 151 0.82 -9.79 -13.56
CA ILE A 151 0.23 -9.50 -12.25
C ILE A 151 -0.01 -8.00 -12.08
N THR A 152 0.95 -7.18 -12.48
CA THR A 152 0.88 -5.72 -12.38
C THR A 152 -0.27 -5.18 -13.24
N LEU A 153 -0.33 -5.56 -14.52
CA LEU A 153 -1.36 -5.08 -15.44
C LEU A 153 -2.75 -5.62 -15.08
N THR A 154 -2.85 -6.85 -14.58
CA THR A 154 -4.12 -7.40 -14.08
C THR A 154 -4.63 -6.57 -12.89
N ALA A 155 -3.74 -6.25 -11.94
CA ALA A 155 -4.11 -5.41 -10.81
C ALA A 155 -4.56 -4.01 -11.26
N VAL A 156 -3.93 -3.43 -12.28
CA VAL A 156 -4.34 -2.14 -12.85
C VAL A 156 -5.78 -2.17 -13.37
N GLU A 157 -6.15 -3.20 -14.13
CA GLU A 157 -7.51 -3.36 -14.63
C GLU A 157 -8.54 -3.54 -13.49
N GLU A 158 -8.22 -4.37 -12.50
CA GLU A 158 -9.09 -4.60 -11.34
C GLU A 158 -9.29 -3.31 -10.50
N ILE A 159 -8.21 -2.54 -10.30
CA ILE A 159 -8.26 -1.27 -9.57
C ILE A 159 -9.12 -0.27 -10.35
N ARG A 160 -8.93 -0.15 -11.67
CA ARG A 160 -9.72 0.76 -12.51
C ARG A 160 -11.21 0.42 -12.43
N SER A 161 -11.56 -0.86 -12.50
CA SER A 161 -12.94 -1.33 -12.34
C SER A 161 -13.51 -0.95 -10.96
N ALA A 162 -12.72 -1.08 -9.90
CA ALA A 162 -13.15 -0.69 -8.54
C ALA A 162 -13.35 0.84 -8.41
N LEU A 163 -12.44 1.64 -8.97
CA LEU A 163 -12.53 3.11 -8.96
C LEU A 163 -13.76 3.60 -9.73
N THR A 164 -13.97 3.10 -10.94
CA THR A 164 -15.09 3.51 -11.79
C THR A 164 -16.45 3.09 -11.24
N SER A 165 -16.53 1.93 -10.57
CA SER A 165 -17.76 1.45 -9.95
C SER A 165 -18.06 2.08 -8.58
N ASN A 166 -17.10 2.78 -7.97
CA ASN A 166 -17.18 3.29 -6.59
C ASN A 166 -17.62 2.20 -5.58
N THR A 167 -17.12 0.97 -5.77
CA THR A 167 -17.49 -0.15 -4.90
C THR A 167 -16.41 -0.42 -3.85
N VAL A 168 -16.83 -0.57 -2.59
CA VAL A 168 -15.95 -0.99 -1.49
C VAL A 168 -16.21 -2.47 -1.18
N PRO A 169 -15.26 -3.38 -1.45
CA PRO A 169 -15.43 -4.79 -1.14
C PRO A 169 -15.65 -5.03 0.36
N GLU A 170 -16.44 -6.03 0.72
CA GLU A 170 -16.65 -6.40 2.14
C GLU A 170 -15.35 -6.74 2.87
N ALA A 171 -15.33 -6.50 4.18
CA ALA A 171 -14.18 -6.84 5.00
C ALA A 171 -14.00 -8.35 5.07
N ARG A 172 -12.79 -8.82 4.72
CA ARG A 172 -12.38 -10.22 4.89
C ARG A 172 -11.32 -10.29 5.99
N PRO A 173 -11.70 -10.63 7.23
CA PRO A 173 -10.76 -10.73 8.34
C PRO A 173 -9.65 -11.73 8.03
N GLY A 174 -8.40 -11.32 8.26
CA GLY A 174 -7.25 -12.17 8.00
C GLY A 174 -6.04 -11.79 8.83
N LYS A 175 -4.98 -12.61 8.75
CA LYS A 175 -3.71 -12.35 9.46
C LYS A 175 -3.07 -11.03 9.04
N ILE A 176 -3.28 -10.62 7.79
CA ILE A 176 -2.80 -9.34 7.23
C ILE A 176 -3.38 -8.15 7.99
N CYS A 177 -4.65 -8.21 8.44
CA CYS A 177 -5.33 -7.09 9.09
C CYS A 177 -4.60 -6.58 10.35
N ARG A 178 -3.87 -7.45 11.06
CA ARG A 178 -3.07 -7.08 12.25
C ARG A 178 -1.91 -6.12 11.94
N ARG A 179 -1.52 -6.03 10.67
CA ARG A 179 -0.46 -5.16 10.16
C ARG A 179 -1.01 -4.07 9.23
N CYS A 180 -2.33 -4.00 9.07
CA CYS A 180 -2.97 -3.02 8.20
C CYS A 180 -3.07 -1.68 8.93
N SER A 181 -2.56 -0.62 8.31
CA SER A 181 -2.67 0.75 8.83
C SER A 181 -4.12 1.20 9.04
N LEU A 182 -5.05 0.66 8.25
CA LEU A 182 -6.47 0.98 8.32
C LEU A 182 -7.27 0.03 9.22
N GLN A 183 -6.64 -0.83 10.03
CA GLN A 183 -7.39 -1.81 10.83
C GLN A 183 -8.43 -1.15 11.75
N SER A 184 -8.08 -0.03 12.39
CA SER A 184 -8.95 0.72 13.31
C SER A 184 -10.13 1.40 12.62
N LEU A 185 -10.00 1.76 11.34
CA LEU A 185 -11.07 2.38 10.55
C LEU A 185 -11.91 1.36 9.79
N CYS A 186 -11.26 0.33 9.26
CA CYS A 186 -11.91 -0.75 8.50
C CYS A 186 -12.78 -1.64 9.39
N LEU A 187 -12.41 -1.79 10.68
CA LEU A 187 -13.09 -2.61 11.69
C LEU A 187 -13.48 -4.00 11.16
N PRO A 188 -12.52 -4.79 10.63
CA PRO A 188 -12.85 -6.00 9.88
C PRO A 188 -13.60 -7.04 10.72
N THR A 189 -13.43 -7.04 12.03
CA THR A 189 -14.07 -7.97 12.96
C THR A 189 -15.52 -7.61 13.32
N LEU A 190 -16.03 -6.43 12.91
CA LEU A 190 -17.44 -6.05 13.11
C LEU A 190 -18.35 -6.46 11.94
N GLY A 191 -17.80 -7.11 10.90
CA GLY A 191 -18.60 -7.63 9.79
C GLY A 191 -19.66 -8.61 10.28
N GLY A 192 -20.93 -8.29 10.07
CA GLY A 192 -22.08 -9.12 10.44
C GLY A 192 -23.17 -8.41 11.25
N HIS A 193 -22.94 -7.18 11.72
CA HIS A 193 -23.98 -6.38 12.37
C HIS A 193 -24.70 -5.51 11.33
N SER A 194 -26.02 -5.68 11.21
CA SER A 194 -26.86 -4.76 10.43
C SER A 194 -26.81 -3.37 11.08
N ARG A 195 -27.15 -2.30 10.34
CA ARG A 195 -27.27 -0.94 10.92
C ARG A 195 -28.19 -0.94 12.14
N ASP A 196 -29.19 -1.82 12.14
CA ASP A 196 -30.15 -1.97 13.23
C ASP A 196 -29.50 -2.59 14.49
N ASP A 197 -28.48 -3.43 14.33
CA ASP A 197 -27.79 -4.09 15.45
C ASP A 197 -26.80 -3.16 16.18
N ILE A 198 -26.30 -2.12 15.51
CA ILE A 198 -25.28 -1.20 16.05
C ILE A 198 -25.88 -0.24 17.08
N PHE A 199 -27.16 0.10 16.94
CA PHE A 199 -27.88 1.00 17.85
C PHE A 199 -28.75 0.26 18.86
N LEU A 200 -28.77 -1.07 18.84
CA LEU A 200 -29.40 -1.84 19.90
C LEU A 200 -28.54 -1.65 21.17
N PRO A 201 -29.12 -1.14 22.27
CA PRO A 201 -28.41 -1.12 23.53
C PRO A 201 -27.98 -2.56 23.83
N ALA A 202 -26.70 -2.74 24.18
CA ALA A 202 -26.21 -4.02 24.63
C ALA A 202 -27.23 -4.57 25.63
N ALA A 203 -27.84 -5.71 25.31
CA ALA A 203 -28.86 -6.31 26.15
C ALA A 203 -28.30 -6.28 27.56
N SER A 204 -28.99 -5.55 28.45
CA SER A 204 -28.58 -5.44 29.84
C SER A 204 -28.38 -6.86 30.32
N GLU A 205 -27.12 -7.26 30.53
CA GLU A 205 -26.86 -8.37 31.42
C GLU A 205 -27.49 -7.90 32.72
N GLU A 206 -28.70 -8.37 32.99
CA GLU A 206 -29.21 -8.45 34.35
C GLU A 206 -28.15 -9.27 35.08
N ALA A 207 -27.16 -8.55 35.61
CA ALA A 207 -26.22 -9.04 36.56
C ALA A 207 -27.05 -9.45 37.77
N THR A 208 -27.61 -10.65 37.70
CA THR A 208 -28.17 -11.33 38.85
C THR A 208 -27.07 -11.29 39.90
N THR A 209 -27.41 -10.64 41.01
CA THR A 209 -26.55 -10.27 42.13
C THR A 209 -25.82 -11.45 42.79
N GLU A 210 -26.05 -12.69 42.33
CA GLU A 210 -25.36 -13.89 42.80
C GLU A 210 -23.98 -14.12 42.18
N SER A 211 -23.70 -13.59 40.98
CA SER A 211 -22.43 -13.85 40.28
C SER A 211 -21.24 -13.03 40.82
N VAL A 212 -21.51 -11.85 41.41
CA VAL A 212 -20.50 -10.97 42.01
C VAL A 212 -19.99 -11.51 43.35
N GLN A 213 -20.84 -12.17 44.15
CA GLN A 213 -20.43 -12.70 45.46
C GLN A 213 -19.55 -13.97 45.37
N LYS A 214 -19.66 -14.77 44.30
CA LYS A 214 -18.81 -15.96 44.11
C LYS A 214 -17.37 -15.63 43.70
N ARG A 215 -17.13 -14.49 43.04
CA ARG A 215 -15.76 -14.03 42.71
C ARG A 215 -15.01 -13.42 43.90
N ALA A 216 -15.70 -12.78 44.83
CA ALA A 216 -15.08 -12.20 46.04
C ALA A 216 -14.60 -13.24 47.07
N LYS A 217 -15.26 -14.41 47.17
CA LYS A 217 -14.86 -15.48 48.10
C LYS A 217 -13.70 -16.37 47.60
N LYS A 218 -13.36 -16.32 46.31
CA LYS A 218 -12.25 -17.10 45.73
C LYS A 218 -10.89 -16.40 45.83
N SER A 219 -10.84 -15.08 46.01
CA SER A 219 -9.58 -14.33 46.18
C SER A 219 -9.04 -14.35 47.61
N THR A 220 -9.87 -14.62 48.62
CA THR A 220 -9.46 -14.67 50.04
C THR A 220 -8.98 -16.05 50.51
N LYS A 221 -9.15 -17.12 49.71
CA LYS A 221 -8.68 -18.49 50.05
C LYS A 221 -7.34 -18.88 49.41
N LYS A 222 -6.69 -17.96 48.68
CA LYS A 222 -5.37 -18.17 48.05
C LYS A 222 -4.23 -17.36 48.70
N ARG A 223 -4.51 -16.73 49.84
CA ARG A 223 -3.54 -16.09 50.74
C ARG A 223 -3.73 -16.62 52.16
N LYS A 224 -3.50 -17.91 52.34
CA LYS A 224 -3.09 -18.55 53.60
C LYS A 224 -2.27 -19.77 53.24
#